data_AF-A0A7I4ES84-F1
#
_entry.id   AF-A0A7I4ES84-F1
#
_cell.length_a   1.000
_cell.length_b   1.000
_cell.length_c   1.000
_cell.angle_alpha   90.00
_cell.angle_beta   90.00
_cell.angle_gamma   90.00
#
_symmetry.space_group_name_H-M   'P 1'
#
loop_
_entity.id
_entity.type
_entity.pdbx_description
1 polymer ?
#
loop_
_entity_poly.entity_id
_entity_poly.type
_entity_poly.pdbx_seq_one_letter_code
_entity_poly.pdbx_strand_id
1 'polypeptide(L)' 'MTEQVLKHNYQAFASRPFMTAEKTLEIDFKSIVLAPFGNYYKRLRRIYTAELLSLKRVALSHV' A
#
# COMPACT_ATOMS: atom_id res chain seq x y z
N MET A 1 -14.40 -16.24 6.26
CA MET A 1 -14.14 -14.89 6.81
C MET A 1 -13.16 -14.08 5.96
N THR A 2 -11.95 -14.60 5.67
CA THR A 2 -10.89 -13.85 4.96
C THR A 2 -11.30 -13.33 3.57
N GLU A 3 -11.97 -14.13 2.75
CA GLU A 3 -12.41 -13.72 1.41
C GLU A 3 -13.47 -12.60 1.46
N GLN A 4 -14.35 -12.62 2.46
CA GLN A 4 -15.36 -11.59 2.66
C GLN A 4 -14.70 -10.24 2.98
N VAL A 5 -13.61 -10.24 3.75
CA VAL A 5 -12.90 -9.02 4.14
C VAL A 5 -12.00 -8.50 3.01
N LEU A 6 -11.17 -9.37 2.40
CA LEU A 6 -10.11 -8.94 1.48
C LEU A 6 -10.52 -8.85 0.02
N LYS A 7 -11.59 -9.53 -0.40
CA LYS A 7 -12.01 -9.58 -1.81
C LYS A 7 -13.34 -8.87 -2.04
N HIS A 8 -14.31 -9.08 -1.15
CA HIS A 8 -15.65 -8.52 -1.32
C HIS A 8 -15.78 -7.14 -0.68
N ASN A 9 -15.27 -6.96 0.54
CA ASN A 9 -15.41 -5.71 1.30
C ASN A 9 -14.08 -4.94 1.46
N TYR A 10 -13.11 -5.21 0.59
CA TYR A 10 -11.74 -4.71 0.76
C TYR A 10 -11.67 -3.19 0.90
N GLN A 11 -12.54 -2.45 0.22
CA GLN A 11 -12.55 -0.99 0.27
C GLN A 11 -12.94 -0.46 1.66
N ALA A 12 -13.88 -1.12 2.35
CA ALA A 12 -14.29 -0.74 3.70
C ALA A 12 -13.18 -1.02 4.73
N PHE A 13 -12.37 -2.05 4.49
CA PHE A 13 -11.29 -2.49 5.40
C PHE A 13 -9.89 -2.07 4.94
N ALA A 14 -9.77 -1.29 3.86
CA ALA A 14 -8.48 -0.87 3.32
C ALA A 14 -7.81 0.22 4.14
N SER A 15 -8.58 1.01 4.88
CA SER A 15 -8.05 2.08 5.73
C SER A 15 -7.22 1.52 6.88
N ARG A 16 -6.07 2.14 7.15
CA ARG A 16 -5.21 1.84 8.30
C ARG A 16 -5.56 2.78 9.46
N PRO A 17 -5.65 2.27 10.69
CA PRO A 17 -5.89 3.12 11.85
C PRO A 17 -4.69 4.04 12.06
N PHE A 18 -4.94 5.31 12.40
CA PHE A 18 -3.86 6.26 12.68
C PHE A 18 -3.11 5.85 13.95
N MET A 19 -1.85 5.44 13.83
CA MET A 19 -1.01 5.14 15.00
C MET A 19 0.00 6.26 15.28
N THR A 20 0.28 6.54 16.56
CA THR A 20 1.29 7.55 16.94
C THR A 20 2.68 7.17 16.42
N ALA A 21 2.99 5.87 16.42
CA ALA A 21 4.24 5.34 15.86
C ALA A 21 4.36 5.60 14.36
N GLU A 22 3.27 5.51 13.58
CA GLU A 22 3.27 5.83 12.15
C GLU A 22 3.60 7.28 11.87
N LYS A 23 3.08 8.20 12.70
CA LYS A 23 3.39 9.63 12.57
C LYS A 23 4.89 9.89 12.70
N THR A 24 5.54 9.23 13.65
CA THR A 24 6.98 9.39 13.92
C THR A 24 7.87 8.60 12.96
N LEU A 25 7.50 7.36 12.62
CA LEU A 25 8.33 6.45 11.83
C LEU A 25 8.16 6.64 10.31
N GLU A 26 6.98 7.06 9.84
CA GLU A 26 6.66 7.12 8.41
C GLU A 26 6.51 8.53 7.85
N ILE A 27 7.11 9.53 8.50
CA ILE A 27 7.12 10.92 8.02
C ILE A 27 5.68 11.38 7.68
N ASP A 28 4.79 11.39 8.68
CA ASP A 28 3.36 11.70 8.54
C ASP A 28 2.61 10.79 7.54
N PHE A 29 2.64 9.46 7.74
CA PHE A 29 1.81 8.51 6.98
C PHE A 29 2.10 8.49 5.46
N LYS A 30 3.33 8.77 5.05
CA LYS A 30 3.73 8.80 3.63
C LYS A 30 4.19 7.45 3.09
N SER A 31 4.12 6.40 3.90
CA SER A 31 4.45 5.03 3.50
C SER A 31 3.30 4.36 2.77
N ILE A 32 3.62 3.49 1.82
CA ILE A 32 2.62 2.65 1.16
C ILE A 32 1.99 1.63 2.12
N VAL A 33 2.65 1.28 3.23
CA VAL A 33 2.19 0.21 4.12
C VAL A 33 1.12 0.71 5.09
N LEU A 34 1.32 1.90 5.66
CA LEU A 34 0.44 2.44 6.70
C LEU A 34 -0.29 3.73 6.32
N ALA A 35 -0.16 4.21 5.07
CA ALA A 35 -0.99 5.31 4.59
C ALA A 35 -2.50 4.96 4.66
N PRO A 36 -3.35 5.90 5.12
CA PRO A 36 -4.79 5.72 5.09
C PRO A 36 -5.31 5.57 3.66
N PHE A 37 -6.40 4.84 3.50
CA PHE A 37 -6.97 4.60 2.17
C PHE A 37 -7.49 5.90 1.57
N GLY A 38 -7.01 6.24 0.37
CA GLY A 38 -7.35 7.48 -0.31
C GLY A 38 -6.62 7.63 -1.63
N ASN A 39 -6.77 8.81 -2.26
CA ASN A 39 -6.13 9.11 -3.55
C ASN A 39 -4.60 9.02 -3.48
N TYR A 40 -4.02 9.42 -2.34
CA TYR A 40 -2.59 9.31 -2.09
C TYR A 40 -2.10 7.85 -2.12
N TYR A 41 -2.72 6.97 -1.32
CA TYR A 41 -2.42 5.54 -1.30
C TYR A 41 -2.60 4.89 -2.68
N LYS A 42 -3.69 5.21 -3.40
CA LYS A 42 -3.93 4.68 -4.76
C LYS A 42 -2.82 5.09 -5.74
N ARG A 43 -2.37 6.36 -5.66
CA ARG A 43 -1.26 6.87 -6.50
C ARG A 43 0.05 6.16 -6.17
N LEU A 44 0.39 6.03 -4.88
CA LEU A 44 1.57 5.29 -4.45
C LEU A 44 1.53 3.84 -4.96
N ARG A 45 0.42 3.14 -4.73
CA ARG A 45 0.26 1.75 -5.19
C ARG A 45 0.54 1.62 -6.68
N ARG A 46 0.01 2.52 -7.52
CA ARG A 46 0.26 2.52 -8.96
C ARG A 46 1.75 2.68 -9.30
N ILE A 47 2.44 3.63 -8.66
CA ILE A 47 3.87 3.87 -8.87
C ILE A 47 4.67 2.62 -8.49
N TYR A 48 4.45 2.08 -7.29
CA TYR A 48 5.19 0.89 -6.82
C TYR A 48 4.96 -0.31 -7.73
N THR A 49 3.73 -0.58 -8.14
CA THR A 49 3.43 -1.72 -9.03
C THR A 49 4.00 -1.56 -10.43
N ALA A 50 4.05 -0.33 -10.97
CA ALA A 50 4.53 -0.08 -12.33
C ALA A 50 6.05 0.06 -12.40
N GLU A 51 6.65 0.74 -11.43
CA GLU A 51 8.05 1.18 -11.52
C GLU A 51 9.02 0.33 -10.70
N LEU A 52 8.55 -0.32 -9.63
CA LEU A 52 9.39 -1.11 -8.73
C LEU A 52 9.11 -2.61 -8.86
N LEU A 53 7.83 -2.99 -8.80
CA LEU A 53 7.39 -4.40 -8.81
C LEU A 53 6.92 -4.87 -10.19
N SER A 54 7.28 -4.15 -11.26
CA SER A 54 6.95 -4.61 -12.60
C SER A 54 7.79 -5.82 -12.99
N LEU A 55 7.21 -6.68 -13.84
CA LEU A 55 7.89 -7.87 -14.36
C LEU A 55 9.26 -7.55 -14.97
N LYS A 56 9.38 -6.39 -15.63
CA LYS A 56 10.65 -5.91 -16.20
C LYS A 56 11.72 -5.70 -15.12
N ARG A 57 11.38 -5.03 -14.02
CA ARG A 57 12.31 -4.77 -12.90
C ARG A 57 12.67 -6.04 -12.14
N VAL A 58 11.68 -6.89 -11.88
CA VAL A 58 11.87 -8.15 -11.16
C VAL A 58 12.77 -9.09 -11.98
N ALA A 59 12.54 -9.21 -13.29
CA ALA A 59 13.39 -10.01 -14.16
C ALA A 59 14.84 -9.49 -14.21
N LEU A 60 15.04 -8.18 -14.18
CA LEU A 60 16.37 -7.56 -14.10
C LEU A 60 17.09 -7.86 -12.78
N SER A 61 16.37 -8.01 -11.67
CA SER A 61 16.95 -8.34 -10.35
C SER A 61 17.22 -9.83 -10.13
N HIS A 62 16.78 -10.70 -11.03
CA HIS A 62 17.04 -12.15 -10.98
C HIS A 62 18.26 -12.57 -11.84
N VAL A 63 19.13 -11.61 -12.19
CA VAL A 63 20.45 -11.81 -12.78
C VAL A 63 21.51 -11.61 -11.70
#